data_AF-A0A7S2DLL8-F1
#
_entry.id   AF-A0A7S2DLL8-F1
#
_cell.length_a   1.000
_cell.length_b   1.000
_cell.length_c   1.000
_cell.angle_alpha   90.00
_cell.angle_beta   90.00
_cell.angle_gamma   90.00
#
_symmetry.space_group_name_H-M   'P 1'
#
loop_
_entity.id
_entity.type
_entity.pdbx_description
1 polymer ?
#
loop_
_entity_poly.entity_id
_entity_poly.type
_entity_poly.pdbx_seq_one_letter_code
_entity_poly.pdbx_strand_id
1 'polypeptide(L)'
;EDRFEVTKENALVCVGAAEPWVTVPLPCPELPELIIEACKALIDKKSVLAEEATAAVAWEIEVKESKYAKDLIQLPAHKKISSDPKDWVCEESGMRENLWLNLSDGHIGSGRRQYDGSGGTNGALDHYTITRTTNPPSGFPLVVKLGTITPHGADVYSYAPDEDNECKDPYLA
;
A
#
# COMPACT_ATOMS: atom_id res chain seq x y z
N GLU A 1 -6.22 -20.10 -3.77
CA GLU A 1 -5.65 -18.93 -4.48
C GLU A 1 -5.83 -19.16 -5.97
N ASP A 2 -6.79 -18.47 -6.56
CA ASP A 2 -7.05 -18.58 -7.99
C ASP A 2 -5.98 -17.81 -8.75
N ARG A 3 -5.11 -18.55 -9.45
CA ARG A 3 -4.16 -17.96 -10.39
C ARG A 3 -4.90 -17.74 -11.69
N PHE A 4 -5.01 -16.48 -12.10
CA PHE A 4 -5.57 -16.15 -13.40
C PHE A 4 -4.43 -16.04 -14.42
N GLU A 5 -4.61 -16.65 -15.59
CA GLU A 5 -3.77 -16.44 -16.76
C GLU A 5 -4.44 -15.37 -17.64
N VAL A 6 -3.75 -14.26 -17.87
CA VAL A 6 -4.25 -13.17 -18.71
C VAL A 6 -3.64 -13.30 -20.09
N THR A 7 -4.44 -13.72 -21.07
CA THR A 7 -4.06 -13.76 -22.49
C THR A 7 -4.55 -12.49 -23.17
N LYS A 8 -3.67 -11.81 -23.91
CA LYS A 8 -4.01 -10.63 -24.71
C LYS A 8 -4.05 -11.01 -26.19
N GLU A 9 -5.16 -10.67 -26.85
CA GLU A 9 -5.35 -10.87 -28.29
C GLU A 9 -5.59 -9.51 -28.95
N ASN A 10 -4.96 -9.26 -30.11
CA ASN A 10 -5.06 -8.01 -30.84
C ASN A 10 -5.68 -8.27 -32.22
N ALA A 11 -6.57 -7.38 -32.67
CA ALA A 11 -7.16 -7.42 -34.00
C ALA A 11 -7.41 -6.02 -34.57
N LEU A 12 -7.33 -5.88 -35.88
CA LEU A 12 -7.72 -4.68 -36.62
C LEU A 12 -9.20 -4.82 -37.03
N VAL A 13 -10.03 -3.85 -36.65
CA VAL A 13 -11.47 -3.84 -36.99
C VAL A 13 -11.77 -2.68 -37.94
N CYS A 14 -12.27 -2.99 -39.13
CA CYS A 14 -12.73 -1.99 -40.08
C CYS A 14 -14.23 -1.71 -39.85
N VAL A 15 -14.50 -0.56 -39.22
CA VAL A 15 -15.85 -0.12 -38.86
C VAL A 15 -16.48 0.65 -40.01
N GLY A 16 -17.67 0.23 -40.44
CA GLY A 16 -18.48 0.87 -41.47
C GLY A 16 -19.91 1.14 -41.03
N ALA A 17 -20.70 1.81 -41.87
CA ALA A 17 -22.08 2.21 -41.56
C ALA A 17 -23.08 1.04 -41.48
N ALA A 18 -22.73 -0.14 -42.01
CA ALA A 18 -23.55 -1.34 -41.95
C ALA A 18 -22.70 -2.55 -41.55
N GLU A 19 -23.28 -3.43 -40.75
CA GLU A 19 -22.67 -4.70 -40.32
C GLU A 19 -22.78 -5.79 -41.40
N PRO A 20 -21.87 -6.78 -41.43
CA PRO A 20 -20.82 -7.05 -40.43
C PRO A 20 -19.52 -6.27 -40.69
N TRP A 21 -18.87 -5.85 -39.61
CA TRP A 21 -17.52 -5.26 -39.68
C TRP A 21 -16.47 -6.34 -39.98
N VAL A 22 -15.43 -5.94 -40.71
CA VAL A 22 -14.32 -6.83 -41.03
C VAL A 22 -13.32 -6.81 -39.88
N THR A 23 -13.01 -7.99 -39.33
CA THR A 23 -12.01 -8.17 -38.26
C THR A 23 -10.84 -9.00 -38.77
N VAL A 24 -9.62 -8.48 -38.61
CA VAL A 24 -8.38 -9.14 -39.02
C VAL A 24 -7.52 -9.38 -37.78
N PRO A 25 -7.23 -10.63 -37.39
CA PRO A 25 -6.33 -10.94 -36.29
C PRO A 25 -4.92 -10.39 -36.54
N LEU A 26 -4.26 -9.89 -35.50
CA LEU A 26 -2.89 -9.40 -35.57
C LEU A 26 -1.93 -10.34 -34.80
N PRO A 27 -0.71 -10.58 -35.31
CA PRO A 27 -0.13 -10.02 -36.54
C PRO A 27 -0.66 -10.68 -37.82
N CYS A 28 -0.91 -9.88 -38.87
CA CYS A 28 -1.30 -10.36 -40.19
C CYS A 28 -0.31 -9.84 -41.26
N PRO A 29 0.55 -10.71 -41.85
CA PRO A 29 1.57 -10.32 -42.83
C PRO A 29 0.99 -9.94 -44.20
N GLU A 30 -0.29 -10.23 -44.46
CA GLU A 30 -0.96 -9.92 -45.72
C GLU A 30 -1.45 -8.45 -45.79
N LEU A 31 -1.36 -7.71 -44.68
CA LEU A 31 -1.70 -6.30 -44.64
C LEU A 31 -0.62 -5.43 -45.31
N PRO A 32 -0.98 -4.25 -45.83
CA PRO A 32 0.02 -3.30 -46.35
C PRO A 32 1.04 -2.93 -45.27
N GLU A 33 2.31 -2.76 -45.66
CA GLU A 33 3.43 -2.46 -44.74
C GLU A 33 3.13 -1.27 -43.83
N LEU A 34 2.55 -0.19 -44.39
CA LEU A 34 2.14 0.99 -43.63
C LEU A 34 1.17 0.68 -42.49
N ILE A 35 0.22 -0.23 -42.72
CA ILE A 35 -0.77 -0.65 -41.71
C ILE A 35 -0.12 -1.55 -40.67
N ILE A 36 0.77 -2.46 -41.10
CA ILE A 36 1.54 -3.31 -40.19
C ILE A 36 2.37 -2.46 -39.24
N GLU A 37 3.11 -1.47 -39.76
CA GLU A 37 3.94 -0.57 -38.96
C GLU A 37 3.11 0.28 -37.99
N ALA A 38 1.99 0.83 -38.45
CA ALA A 38 1.08 1.60 -37.59
C ALA A 38 0.48 0.75 -36.46
N CYS A 39 0.03 -0.47 -36.76
CA CYS A 39 -0.49 -1.40 -35.77
C CYS A 39 0.58 -1.83 -34.77
N LYS A 40 1.80 -2.16 -35.22
CA LYS A 40 2.93 -2.48 -34.34
C LYS A 40 3.27 -1.31 -33.43
N ALA A 41 3.40 -0.10 -33.98
CA ALA A 41 3.69 1.09 -33.19
C ALA A 41 2.64 1.34 -32.11
N LEU A 42 1.35 1.10 -32.37
CA LEU A 42 0.28 1.24 -31.38
C LEU A 42 0.28 0.13 -30.32
N ILE A 43 0.52 -1.12 -30.72
CA ILE A 43 0.60 -2.26 -29.79
C ILE A 43 1.81 -2.14 -28.86
N ASP A 44 2.95 -1.72 -29.42
CA ASP A 44 4.21 -1.57 -28.69
C ASP A 44 4.25 -0.29 -27.84
N LYS A 45 3.41 0.71 -28.16
CA LYS A 45 3.29 1.93 -27.38
C LYS A 45 2.63 1.62 -26.05
N LYS A 46 3.46 1.46 -25.03
CA LYS A 46 3.00 1.45 -23.64
C LYS A 46 2.30 2.79 -23.37
N SER A 47 1.08 2.71 -22.85
CA SER A 47 0.40 3.89 -22.32
C SER A 47 1.26 4.50 -21.21
N VAL A 48 1.27 5.82 -21.08
CA VAL A 48 1.92 6.52 -19.94
C VAL A 48 1.44 5.93 -18.60
N LEU A 49 0.15 5.56 -18.52
CA LEU A 49 -0.43 4.88 -17.36
C LEU A 49 0.16 3.48 -17.12
N ALA A 50 0.53 2.76 -18.18
CA ALA A 50 1.17 1.46 -18.08
C ALA A 50 2.65 1.59 -17.71
N GLU A 51 3.34 2.64 -18.20
CA GLU A 51 4.70 2.99 -17.78
C GLU A 51 4.74 3.42 -16.31
N GLU A 52 3.84 4.29 -15.87
CA GLU A 52 3.66 4.68 -14.46
C GLU A 52 3.34 3.46 -13.57
N ALA A 53 2.45 2.57 -14.01
CA ALA A 53 2.17 1.33 -13.31
C ALA A 53 3.41 0.43 -13.21
N THR A 54 4.20 0.28 -14.28
CA THR A 54 5.45 -0.51 -14.22
C THR A 54 6.57 0.18 -13.44
N ALA A 55 6.63 1.51 -13.43
CA ALA A 55 7.59 2.28 -12.65
C ALA A 55 7.24 2.26 -11.15
N ALA A 56 5.94 2.24 -10.81
CA ALA A 56 5.46 2.02 -9.44
C ALA A 56 5.80 0.61 -8.94
N VAL A 57 5.71 -0.41 -9.81
CA VAL A 57 6.11 -1.79 -9.48
C VAL A 57 7.64 -1.93 -9.34
N ALA A 58 8.44 -1.12 -10.05
CA ALA A 58 9.91 -1.17 -9.98
C ALA A 58 10.52 -0.57 -8.71
N TRP A 59 9.71 0.07 -7.85
CA TRP A 59 10.11 0.60 -6.54
C TRP A 59 9.40 -0.11 -5.38
N GLU A 60 8.98 -1.37 -5.55
CA GLU A 60 8.59 -2.19 -4.41
C GLU A 60 9.81 -2.40 -3.51
N ILE A 61 9.96 -1.51 -2.52
CA ILE A 61 10.79 -1.76 -1.34
C ILE A 61 10.23 -3.02 -0.74
N GLU A 62 10.96 -4.13 -0.88
CA GLU A 62 10.56 -5.40 -0.30
C GLU A 62 10.32 -5.20 1.20
N VAL A 63 9.05 -5.26 1.62
CA VAL A 63 8.66 -5.09 3.02
C VAL A 63 9.21 -6.29 3.80
N LYS A 64 10.19 -6.02 4.65
CA LYS A 64 10.90 -7.02 5.46
C LYS A 64 10.19 -7.25 6.79
N GLU A 65 10.37 -8.43 7.37
CA GLU A 65 9.97 -8.69 8.75
C GLU A 65 10.68 -7.71 9.70
N SER A 66 9.92 -7.16 10.65
CA SER A 66 10.47 -6.26 11.66
C SER A 66 11.41 -7.01 12.60
N LYS A 67 12.53 -6.38 12.96
CA LYS A 67 13.43 -6.92 14.00
C LYS A 67 12.76 -6.98 15.37
N TYR A 68 11.68 -6.23 15.56
CA TYR A 68 10.97 -6.09 16.82
C TYR A 68 9.73 -6.97 16.94
N ALA A 69 9.26 -7.58 15.85
CA ALA A 69 8.00 -8.34 15.82
C ALA A 69 7.99 -9.51 16.82
N LYS A 70 9.04 -10.34 16.77
CA LYS A 70 9.13 -11.57 17.57
C LYS A 70 9.17 -11.32 19.08
N ASP A 71 9.90 -10.30 19.49
CA ASP A 71 10.17 -9.99 20.91
C ASP A 71 9.40 -8.74 21.36
N LEU A 72 8.31 -8.40 20.65
CA LEU A 72 7.51 -7.21 20.94
C LEU A 72 6.91 -7.30 22.34
N ILE A 73 7.23 -6.33 23.18
CA ILE A 73 6.63 -6.22 24.52
C ILE A 73 5.21 -5.67 24.35
N GLN A 74 4.22 -6.44 24.77
CA GLN A 74 2.84 -5.98 24.93
C GLN A 74 2.50 -5.83 26.41
N LEU A 75 2.06 -4.64 26.79
CA LEU A 75 1.61 -4.34 28.14
C LEU A 75 0.24 -4.98 28.39
N PRO A 76 -0.12 -5.24 29.67
CA PRO A 76 -1.46 -5.67 30.01
C PRO A 76 -2.52 -4.72 29.44
N ALA A 77 -3.53 -5.28 28.80
CA ALA A 77 -4.60 -4.51 28.20
C ALA A 77 -5.33 -3.65 29.25
N HIS A 78 -5.29 -2.32 29.07
CA HIS A 78 -5.96 -1.37 29.95
C HIS A 78 -7.20 -0.73 29.30
N LYS A 79 -7.39 -0.93 28.00
CA LYS A 79 -8.56 -0.49 27.22
C LYS A 79 -8.87 -1.49 26.10
N LYS A 80 -10.12 -1.49 25.65
CA LYS A 80 -10.55 -2.26 24.47
C LYS A 80 -10.57 -1.33 23.26
N ILE A 81 -9.90 -1.72 22.18
CA ILE A 81 -9.99 -1.02 20.91
C ILE A 81 -11.36 -1.33 20.28
N SER A 82 -12.13 -0.30 19.94
CA SER A 82 -13.45 -0.48 19.31
C SER A 82 -13.29 -1.10 17.93
N SER A 83 -14.23 -1.94 17.54
CA SER A 83 -14.33 -2.45 16.16
C SER A 83 -15.05 -1.47 15.23
N ASP A 84 -15.69 -0.41 15.75
CA ASP A 84 -16.29 0.64 14.93
C ASP A 84 -15.24 1.73 14.63
N PRO A 85 -14.90 1.96 13.34
CA PRO A 85 -13.96 3.00 12.95
C PRO A 85 -14.33 4.41 13.44
N LYS A 86 -15.61 4.68 13.70
CA LYS A 86 -16.09 6.00 14.17
C LYS A 86 -15.66 6.32 15.59
N ASP A 87 -15.26 5.32 16.38
CA ASP A 87 -14.81 5.51 17.75
C ASP A 87 -13.32 5.84 17.81
N TRP A 88 -12.57 5.62 16.73
CA TRP A 88 -11.14 5.87 16.70
C TRP A 88 -10.85 7.38 16.62
N VAL A 89 -9.90 7.79 17.45
CA VAL A 89 -9.47 9.17 17.55
C VAL A 89 -8.02 9.22 18.01
N CYS A 90 -7.23 10.13 17.44
CA CYS A 90 -5.91 10.48 17.94
C CYS A 90 -6.07 11.04 19.36
N GLU A 91 -5.38 10.45 20.32
CA GLU A 91 -5.53 10.79 21.74
C GLU A 91 -5.06 12.22 22.06
N GLU A 92 -4.11 12.77 21.31
CA GLU A 92 -3.60 14.14 21.49
C GLU A 92 -4.45 15.20 20.79
N SER A 93 -4.91 14.94 19.56
CA SER A 93 -5.41 15.99 18.67
C SER A 93 -6.88 15.88 18.31
N GLY A 94 -7.54 14.76 18.60
CA GLY A 94 -8.92 14.55 18.18
C GLY A 94 -9.08 14.18 16.70
N MET A 95 -7.99 14.05 15.93
CA MET A 95 -8.02 13.65 14.53
C MET A 95 -8.63 12.25 14.37
N ARG A 96 -9.38 12.02 13.28
CA ARG A 96 -10.15 10.78 13.04
C ARG A 96 -9.72 10.01 11.80
N GLU A 97 -8.68 10.47 11.13
CA GLU A 97 -8.12 9.89 9.91
C GLU A 97 -6.61 9.70 10.06
N ASN A 98 -6.03 8.83 9.23
CA ASN A 98 -4.62 8.48 9.28
C ASN A 98 -4.16 8.11 10.70
N LEU A 99 -4.87 7.15 11.31
CA LEU A 99 -4.65 6.72 12.68
C LEU A 99 -3.83 5.44 12.75
N TRP A 100 -2.96 5.37 13.73
CA TRP A 100 -2.01 4.29 13.96
C TRP A 100 -2.15 3.79 15.38
N LEU A 101 -2.37 2.49 15.52
CA LEU A 101 -2.49 1.80 16.81
C LEU A 101 -1.12 1.23 17.18
N ASN A 102 -0.60 1.62 18.34
CA ASN A 102 0.62 1.05 18.88
C ASN A 102 0.38 -0.38 19.39
N LEU A 103 1.18 -1.33 18.91
CA LEU A 103 0.99 -2.76 19.19
C LEU A 103 1.43 -3.14 20.61
N SER A 104 2.21 -2.31 21.30
CA SER A 104 2.68 -2.57 22.67
C SER A 104 1.66 -2.16 23.73
N ASP A 105 1.01 -1.00 23.59
CA ASP A 105 0.16 -0.44 24.65
C ASP A 105 -1.25 -0.04 24.18
N GLY A 106 -1.54 -0.16 22.88
CA GLY A 106 -2.84 0.17 22.31
C GLY A 106 -3.11 1.67 22.17
N HIS A 107 -2.10 2.54 22.33
CA HIS A 107 -2.23 3.96 22.06
C HIS A 107 -2.64 4.24 20.60
N ILE A 108 -3.60 5.15 20.38
CA ILE A 108 -4.01 5.58 19.02
C ILE A 108 -3.50 7.00 18.76
N GLY A 109 -2.51 7.10 17.88
CA GLY A 109 -1.92 8.37 17.45
C GLY A 109 -2.17 8.64 15.97
N SER A 110 -2.23 9.91 15.58
CA SER A 110 -2.29 10.29 14.15
C SER A 110 -0.92 10.17 13.49
N GLY A 111 -0.94 10.02 12.17
CA GLY A 111 0.26 9.90 11.34
C GLY A 111 1.14 11.16 11.33
N ARG A 112 2.25 11.08 10.59
CA ARG A 112 3.24 12.16 10.50
C ARG A 112 2.66 13.39 9.80
N ARG A 113 3.06 14.57 10.27
CA ARG A 113 2.85 15.86 9.60
C ARG A 113 3.83 16.00 8.45
N GLN A 114 3.31 16.38 7.29
CA GLN A 114 4.11 16.66 6.09
C GLN A 114 4.53 18.12 6.04
N TYR A 115 5.57 18.42 5.26
CA TYR A 115 6.14 19.78 5.15
C TYR A 115 5.14 20.81 4.58
N ASP A 116 4.17 20.34 3.77
CA ASP A 116 3.11 21.15 3.19
C ASP A 116 1.93 21.38 4.15
N GLY A 117 2.01 20.85 5.37
CA GLY A 117 0.97 20.93 6.40
C GLY A 117 -0.08 19.83 6.32
N SER A 118 -0.03 18.94 5.32
CA SER A 118 -0.92 17.78 5.20
C SER A 118 -0.46 16.61 6.10
N GLY A 119 -1.20 15.50 6.07
CA GLY A 119 -0.90 14.31 6.88
C GLY A 119 -1.60 14.36 8.24
N GLY A 120 -0.87 14.04 9.31
CA GLY A 120 -1.39 14.03 10.68
C GLY A 120 -0.74 15.05 11.61
N THR A 121 -0.90 14.85 12.92
CA THR A 121 -0.35 15.74 13.96
C THR A 121 0.87 15.17 14.67
N ASN A 122 1.50 14.13 14.11
CA ASN A 122 2.63 13.37 14.70
C ASN A 122 2.28 12.54 15.95
N GLY A 123 1.01 12.36 16.33
CA GLY A 123 0.66 11.71 17.60
C GLY A 123 1.34 10.34 17.81
N ALA A 124 1.37 9.49 16.78
CA ALA A 124 2.00 8.18 16.86
C ALA A 124 3.54 8.26 16.99
N LEU A 125 4.19 9.19 16.29
CA LEU A 125 5.64 9.40 16.35
C LEU A 125 6.08 10.04 17.67
N ASP A 126 5.30 11.00 18.17
CA ASP A 126 5.53 11.67 19.44
C ASP A 126 5.39 10.66 20.60
N HIS A 127 4.36 9.79 20.54
CA HIS A 127 4.20 8.68 21.47
C HIS A 127 5.40 7.71 21.44
N TYR A 128 5.87 7.32 20.26
CA TYR A 128 7.09 6.52 20.15
C TYR A 128 8.30 7.21 20.79
N THR A 129 8.48 8.51 20.56
CA THR A 129 9.60 9.29 21.12
C THR A 129 9.58 9.28 22.66
N ILE A 130 8.39 9.40 23.25
CA ILE A 130 8.19 9.30 24.71
C ILE A 130 8.51 7.88 25.19
N THR A 131 7.92 6.86 24.55
CA THR A 131 8.09 5.46 24.97
C THR A 131 9.52 4.97 24.80
N ARG A 132 10.25 5.49 23.82
CA ARG A 132 11.69 5.23 23.65
C ARG A 132 12.51 5.68 24.86
N THR A 133 12.09 6.76 25.52
CA THR A 133 12.74 7.27 26.73
C THR A 133 12.30 6.50 27.98
N THR A 134 11.02 6.12 28.07
CA THR A 134 10.46 5.46 29.25
C THR A 134 10.64 3.94 29.27
N ASN A 135 10.83 3.31 28.11
CA ASN A 135 10.97 1.85 27.93
C ASN A 135 12.20 1.50 27.08
N PRO A 136 13.42 1.78 27.54
CA PRO A 136 14.63 1.42 26.81
C PRO A 136 14.84 -0.11 26.78
N PRO A 137 15.61 -0.63 25.80
CA PRO A 137 16.28 0.15 24.77
C PRO A 137 15.35 0.51 23.63
N SER A 138 14.26 -0.22 23.36
CA SER A 138 13.50 -0.16 22.11
C SER A 138 12.37 0.88 22.06
N GLY A 139 11.79 1.26 23.20
CA GLY A 139 10.47 1.88 23.24
C GLY A 139 9.38 0.93 22.75
N PHE A 140 8.29 1.51 22.22
CA PHE A 140 7.19 0.79 21.59
C PHE A 140 7.17 1.07 20.08
N PRO A 141 8.03 0.39 19.30
CA PRO A 141 8.35 0.81 17.95
C PRO A 141 7.29 0.49 16.90
N LEU A 142 6.45 -0.54 17.12
CA LEU A 142 5.54 -1.03 16.08
C LEU A 142 4.14 -0.44 16.21
N VAL A 143 3.65 0.06 15.09
CA VAL A 143 2.29 0.54 14.93
C VAL A 143 1.62 -0.11 13.73
N VAL A 144 0.31 -0.33 13.82
CA VAL A 144 -0.53 -0.79 12.71
C VAL A 144 -1.51 0.30 12.30
N LYS A 145 -1.69 0.51 10.99
CA LYS A 145 -2.59 1.53 10.47
C LYS A 145 -4.04 1.09 10.58
N LEU A 146 -4.83 1.84 11.33
CA LEU A 146 -6.26 1.57 11.47
C LEU A 146 -6.98 1.77 10.12
N GLY A 147 -7.92 0.87 9.82
CA GLY A 147 -8.63 0.81 8.54
C GLY A 147 -7.97 -0.07 7.46
N THR A 148 -6.76 -0.58 7.72
CA THR A 148 -6.04 -1.47 6.77
C THR A 148 -6.01 -2.94 7.22
N ILE A 149 -6.49 -3.22 8.45
CA ILE A 149 -6.50 -4.56 9.04
C ILE A 149 -7.53 -5.43 8.31
N THR A 150 -7.04 -6.50 7.70
CA THR A 150 -7.83 -7.53 7.01
C THR A 150 -7.40 -8.92 7.48
N PRO A 151 -8.15 -9.99 7.14
CA PRO A 151 -7.70 -11.36 7.39
C PRO A 151 -6.37 -11.73 6.72
N HIS A 152 -5.90 -10.95 5.74
CA HIS A 152 -4.67 -11.21 5.00
C HIS A 152 -3.47 -10.41 5.52
N GLY A 153 -3.69 -9.45 6.43
CA GLY A 153 -2.63 -8.58 6.95
C GLY A 153 -3.11 -7.15 7.16
N ALA A 154 -2.15 -6.27 7.46
CA ALA A 154 -2.35 -4.83 7.65
C ALA A 154 -1.07 -4.07 7.34
N ASP A 155 -1.17 -2.75 7.20
CA ASP A 155 0.00 -1.88 7.06
C ASP A 155 0.65 -1.68 8.44
N VAL A 156 1.86 -2.21 8.62
CA VAL A 156 2.64 -2.08 9.86
C VAL A 156 3.87 -1.21 9.60
N TYR A 157 4.16 -0.32 10.53
CA TYR A 157 5.32 0.57 10.46
C TYR A 157 6.13 0.50 11.75
N SER A 158 7.46 0.53 11.60
CA SER A 158 8.39 0.59 12.72
C SER A 158 9.00 1.98 12.83
N TYR A 159 8.88 2.61 14.00
CA TYR A 159 9.55 3.88 14.31
C TYR A 159 10.98 3.71 14.83
N ALA A 160 11.48 2.47 14.97
CA ALA A 160 12.84 2.24 15.43
C ALA A 160 13.88 2.86 14.46
N PRO A 161 14.87 3.63 14.93
CA PRO A 161 15.82 4.34 14.06
C PRO A 161 16.61 3.45 13.09
N ASP A 162 16.77 2.17 13.39
CA ASP A 162 17.47 1.18 12.57
C ASP A 162 16.54 0.39 11.62
N GLU A 163 15.27 0.76 11.55
CA GLU A 163 14.24 0.23 10.64
C GLU A 163 13.50 1.38 9.93
N ASP A 164 12.84 2.27 10.68
CA ASP A 164 12.12 3.50 10.25
C ASP A 164 11.36 3.36 8.92
N ASN A 165 10.70 2.21 8.71
CA ASN A 165 10.05 1.83 7.46
C ASN A 165 8.80 0.97 7.68
N GLU A 166 8.07 0.75 6.58
CA GLU A 166 7.03 -0.27 6.53
C GLU A 166 7.66 -1.66 6.68
N CYS A 167 7.06 -2.47 7.53
CA CYS A 167 7.57 -3.79 7.89
C CYS A 167 6.44 -4.81 7.95
N LYS A 168 6.81 -6.09 8.01
CA LYS A 168 5.90 -7.20 8.28
C LYS A 168 6.01 -7.58 9.74
N ASP A 169 4.87 -7.86 10.36
CA ASP A 169 4.78 -8.53 11.64
C ASP A 169 4.12 -9.91 11.44
N PRO A 170 4.89 -11.02 11.41
CA PRO A 170 4.35 -12.36 11.29
C PRO A 170 3.44 -12.79 12.46
N TYR A 171 3.44 -12.04 13.56
CA TYR A 171 2.69 -12.31 14.79
C TYR A 171 1.50 -11.36 14.98
N LEU A 172 1.11 -10.63 13.94
CA LEU A 172 0.02 -9.65 14.00
C LEU A 172 -1.37 -10.27 14.29
N ALA A 173 -1.56 -11.56 13.99
CA ALA A 173 -2.84 -12.28 14.04
C ALA A 173 -3.03 -13.16 15.28
#